data_AF-A0A1S3DPD7-F1
#
_entry.id   AF-A0A1S3DPD7-F1
#
_cell.length_a   1.000
_cell.length_b   1.000
_cell.length_c   1.000
_cell.angle_alpha   90.00
_cell.angle_beta   90.00
_cell.angle_gamma   90.00
#
_symmetry.space_group_name_H-M   'P 1'
#
loop_
_entity.id
_entity.type
_entity.pdbx_description
1 polymer ?
#
loop_
_entity_poly.entity_id
_entity_poly.type
_entity_poly.pdbx_seq_one_letter_code
_entity_poly.pdbx_strand_id
1 'polypeptide(L)'
;MWKEFERTCTTEARSHLGTSKGKLKTEKETWWWNSDVKEAIKKKKEAYKKWAKETNEELKENLRWAYKIEKKISKRIVAKAQDEAKEKLCDELLKPEEPHKIFKIAAQRRERAKAIRAPKYIEDENGKLMTKESDICKRWKEYYEKLLNEGNLKKTSNNEKPRFGPIEAITLEEVVTAVKTSKKGKAVGPDQIPSEFWKMCDEIGRIWLCELLNKMLE
;
A
#
# COMPACT_ATOMS: atom_id res chain seq x y z
N MET A 1 2.57 -5.16 -42.28
CA MET A 1 2.63 -6.12 -41.16
C MET A 1 2.45 -5.45 -39.80
N TRP A 2 3.39 -4.63 -39.32
CA TRP A 2 3.25 -3.97 -38.00
C TRP A 2 2.02 -3.05 -37.87
N LYS A 3 1.74 -2.24 -38.90
CA LYS A 3 0.55 -1.38 -38.93
C LYS A 3 -0.77 -2.18 -38.94
N GLU A 4 -0.78 -3.34 -39.59
CA GLU A 4 -1.96 -4.21 -39.64
C GLU A 4 -2.18 -4.85 -38.27
N PHE A 5 -1.12 -5.37 -37.64
CA PHE A 5 -1.15 -5.93 -36.29
C PHE A 5 -1.60 -4.90 -35.25
N GLU A 6 -1.01 -3.70 -35.26
CA GLU A 6 -1.42 -2.60 -34.38
C GLU A 6 -2.90 -2.28 -34.58
N ARG A 7 -3.37 -2.18 -35.82
CA ARG A 7 -4.78 -1.88 -36.11
C ARG A 7 -5.70 -2.98 -35.59
N THR A 8 -5.39 -4.25 -35.82
CA THR A 8 -6.19 -5.38 -35.32
C THR A 8 -6.24 -5.40 -33.80
N CYS A 9 -5.09 -5.33 -33.12
CA CYS A 9 -5.04 -5.29 -31.66
C CYS A 9 -5.80 -4.09 -31.08
N THR A 10 -5.68 -2.91 -31.69
CA THR A 10 -6.37 -1.72 -31.19
C THR A 10 -7.88 -1.80 -31.43
N THR A 11 -8.32 -2.43 -32.52
CA THR A 11 -9.75 -2.59 -32.84
C THR A 11 -10.40 -3.59 -31.91
N GLU A 12 -9.78 -4.75 -31.72
CA GLU A 12 -10.24 -5.78 -30.77
C GLU A 12 -10.21 -5.27 -29.33
N ALA A 13 -9.13 -4.59 -28.92
CA ALA A 13 -9.05 -3.98 -27.60
C ALA A 13 -10.14 -2.90 -27.39
N ARG A 14 -10.45 -2.09 -28.40
CA ARG A 14 -11.56 -1.12 -28.30
C ARG A 14 -12.92 -1.80 -28.21
N SER A 15 -13.11 -2.91 -28.91
CA SER A 15 -14.35 -3.70 -28.91
C SER A 15 -14.61 -4.32 -27.52
N HIS A 16 -13.59 -4.97 -26.96
CA HIS A 16 -13.73 -5.72 -25.70
C HIS A 16 -13.50 -4.89 -24.44
N LEU A 17 -12.54 -3.95 -24.45
CA LEU A 17 -12.12 -3.20 -23.27
C LEU A 17 -12.65 -1.75 -23.25
N GLY A 18 -13.22 -1.29 -24.37
CA GLY A 18 -13.64 0.11 -24.54
C GLY A 18 -12.48 1.09 -24.70
N THR A 19 -12.80 2.39 -24.75
CA THR A 19 -11.80 3.48 -24.78
C THR A 19 -11.85 4.27 -23.47
N SER A 20 -10.76 4.23 -22.71
CA SER A 20 -10.60 5.10 -21.54
C SER A 20 -10.49 6.56 -22.01
N LYS A 21 -11.43 7.42 -21.59
CA LYS A 21 -11.37 8.89 -21.81
C LYS A 21 -10.42 9.62 -20.85
N GLY A 22 -9.50 8.89 -20.22
CA GLY A 22 -8.58 9.46 -19.24
C GLY A 22 -7.13 9.24 -19.62
N LYS A 23 -6.31 10.27 -19.42
CA LYS A 23 -4.87 10.03 -19.23
C LYS A 23 -4.73 9.06 -18.05
N LEU A 24 -4.11 7.90 -18.27
CA LEU A 24 -3.44 7.18 -17.19
C LEU A 24 -2.48 8.20 -16.58
N LYS A 25 -2.79 8.69 -15.38
CA LYS A 25 -2.02 9.75 -14.73
C LYS A 25 -0.75 9.13 -14.15
N THR A 26 0.10 8.59 -15.02
CA THR A 26 1.50 8.24 -14.76
C THR A 26 2.39 9.42 -15.18
N GLU A 27 1.90 10.65 -15.04
CA GLU A 27 2.80 11.81 -14.99
C GLU A 27 3.49 11.76 -13.62
N LYS A 28 4.56 10.97 -13.53
CA LYS A 28 5.64 11.23 -12.55
C LYS A 28 5.94 12.71 -12.69
N GLU A 29 5.91 13.42 -11.58
CA GLU A 29 6.15 14.85 -11.53
C GLU A 29 7.53 15.15 -12.14
N THR A 30 7.56 15.52 -13.43
CA THR A 30 8.77 15.82 -14.22
C THR A 30 9.05 17.32 -14.31
N TRP A 31 8.28 18.16 -13.61
CA TRP A 31 8.41 19.61 -13.64
C TRP A 31 9.74 20.14 -13.08
N TRP A 32 10.48 19.32 -12.31
CA TRP A 32 11.84 19.59 -11.82
C TRP A 32 12.93 18.86 -12.62
N TRP A 33 12.58 18.15 -13.70
CA TRP A 33 13.53 17.39 -14.51
C TRP A 33 14.28 18.30 -15.48
N ASN A 34 15.61 18.35 -15.39
CA ASN A 34 16.48 19.16 -16.25
C ASN A 34 17.67 18.35 -16.80
N SER A 35 18.51 19.01 -17.62
CA SER A 35 19.69 18.38 -18.24
C SER A 35 20.67 17.86 -17.18
N ASP A 36 20.91 18.64 -16.13
CA ASP A 36 21.88 18.31 -15.08
C ASP A 36 21.45 17.07 -14.28
N VAL A 37 20.17 16.98 -13.94
CA VAL A 37 19.58 15.79 -13.30
C VAL A 37 19.70 14.58 -14.22
N LYS A 38 19.42 14.73 -15.51
CA LYS A 38 19.54 13.64 -16.49
C LYS A 38 20.98 13.13 -16.58
N GLU A 39 21.95 14.03 -16.64
CA GLU A 39 23.37 13.70 -16.69
C GLU A 39 23.84 13.03 -15.39
N ALA A 40 23.47 13.58 -14.23
CA ALA A 40 23.83 13.01 -12.93
C ALA A 40 23.26 11.59 -12.72
N ILE A 41 22.01 11.36 -13.14
CA ILE A 41 21.39 10.03 -13.09
C ILE A 41 22.05 9.08 -14.09
N LYS A 42 22.49 9.57 -15.26
CA LYS A 42 23.26 8.77 -16.23
C LYS A 42 24.60 8.33 -15.62
N LYS A 43 25.39 9.24 -15.07
CA LYS A 43 26.67 8.94 -14.39
C LYS A 43 26.51 7.94 -13.25
N LYS A 44 25.50 8.13 -12.39
CA LYS A 44 25.15 7.16 -11.33
C LYS A 44 24.84 5.77 -11.90
N LYS A 45 24.04 5.67 -12.97
CA LYS A 45 23.67 4.40 -13.59
C LYS A 45 24.88 3.71 -14.24
N GLU A 46 25.75 4.47 -14.88
CA GLU A 46 26.99 3.96 -15.47
C GLU A 46 27.95 3.42 -14.41
N ALA A 47 28.14 4.15 -13.31
CA ALA A 47 28.94 3.68 -12.16
C ALA A 47 28.35 2.41 -11.53
N TYR A 48 27.02 2.34 -11.37
CA TYR A 48 26.36 1.12 -10.90
C TYR A 48 26.59 -0.07 -11.86
N LYS A 49 26.48 0.14 -13.17
CA LYS A 49 26.71 -0.92 -14.16
C LYS A 49 28.15 -1.43 -14.11
N LYS A 50 29.15 -0.55 -13.94
CA LYS A 50 30.55 -0.94 -13.79
C LYS A 50 30.74 -1.78 -12.53
N TRP A 51 30.26 -1.28 -11.39
CA TRP A 51 30.33 -2.02 -10.11
C TRP A 51 29.61 -3.37 -10.15
N ALA A 52 28.42 -3.43 -10.76
CA ALA A 52 27.60 -4.64 -10.81
C ALA A 52 28.15 -5.74 -11.74
N LYS A 53 29.00 -5.38 -12.71
CA LYS A 53 29.61 -6.34 -13.66
C LYS A 53 30.95 -6.87 -13.19
N GLU A 54 31.57 -6.24 -12.19
CA GLU A 54 32.92 -6.59 -11.76
C GLU A 54 32.92 -7.81 -10.83
N THR A 55 33.81 -8.75 -11.10
CA THR A 55 33.95 -10.01 -10.37
C THR A 55 35.16 -9.98 -9.44
N ASN A 56 36.20 -9.21 -9.78
CA ASN A 56 37.39 -9.07 -8.94
C ASN A 56 37.10 -8.21 -7.70
N GLU A 57 37.27 -8.77 -6.49
CA GLU A 57 36.91 -8.12 -5.23
C GLU A 57 37.64 -6.80 -4.95
N GLU A 58 38.92 -6.67 -5.32
CA GLU A 58 39.70 -5.46 -5.06
C GLU A 58 39.26 -4.29 -5.96
N LEU A 59 39.04 -4.57 -7.26
CA LEU A 59 38.49 -3.60 -8.21
C LEU A 59 37.04 -3.24 -7.89
N LYS A 60 36.27 -4.21 -7.38
CA LYS A 60 34.86 -4.05 -7.04
C LYS A 60 34.67 -3.09 -5.87
N GLU A 61 35.54 -3.08 -4.87
CA GLU A 61 35.43 -2.12 -3.75
C GLU A 61 35.74 -0.68 -4.22
N ASN A 62 36.72 -0.50 -5.10
CA ASN A 62 37.00 0.79 -5.74
C ASN A 62 35.82 1.29 -6.58
N LEU A 63 35.23 0.43 -7.41
CA LEU A 63 34.03 0.76 -8.21
C LEU A 63 32.80 1.02 -7.33
N ARG A 64 32.67 0.32 -6.20
CA ARG A 64 31.63 0.56 -5.19
C ARG A 64 31.77 1.95 -4.59
N TRP A 65 32.99 2.38 -4.28
CA TRP A 65 33.26 3.73 -3.79
C TRP A 65 32.91 4.80 -4.83
N ALA A 66 33.34 4.61 -6.08
CA ALA A 66 32.98 5.50 -7.19
C ALA A 66 31.45 5.61 -7.37
N TYR A 67 30.72 4.49 -7.32
CA TYR A 67 29.25 4.50 -7.36
C TYR A 67 28.64 5.24 -6.17
N LYS A 68 29.17 5.09 -4.95
CA LYS A 68 28.68 5.80 -3.76
C LYS A 68 28.83 7.32 -3.93
N ILE A 69 29.95 7.78 -4.49
CA ILE A 69 30.20 9.20 -4.79
C ILE A 69 29.16 9.71 -5.80
N GLU A 70 29.01 9.04 -6.95
CA GLU A 70 28.05 9.44 -8.00
C GLU A 70 26.59 9.40 -7.50
N LYS A 71 26.25 8.43 -6.63
CA LYS A 71 24.96 8.35 -5.96
C LYS A 71 24.73 9.56 -5.03
N LYS A 72 25.76 10.04 -4.33
CA LYS A 72 25.66 11.22 -3.45
C LYS A 72 25.54 12.51 -4.27
N ILE A 73 26.33 12.64 -5.35
CA ILE A 73 26.27 13.78 -6.27
C ILE A 73 24.89 13.87 -6.93
N SER A 74 24.39 12.77 -7.51
CA SER A 74 23.05 12.74 -8.12
C SER A 74 21.94 13.07 -7.13
N LYS A 75 22.02 12.61 -5.87
CA LYS A 75 21.07 13.03 -4.83
C LYS A 75 21.09 14.54 -4.59
N ARG A 76 22.27 15.15 -4.51
CA ARG A 76 22.43 16.61 -4.33
C ARG A 76 21.87 17.39 -5.51
N ILE A 77 22.18 16.98 -6.74
CA ILE A 77 21.68 17.63 -7.96
C ILE A 77 20.16 17.53 -8.06
N VAL A 78 19.59 16.35 -7.77
CA VAL A 78 18.13 16.17 -7.71
C VAL A 78 17.50 17.05 -6.64
N ALA A 79 18.09 17.11 -5.44
CA ALA A 79 17.57 17.96 -4.38
C ALA A 79 17.60 19.44 -4.78
N LYS A 80 18.71 19.91 -5.35
CA LYS A 80 18.84 21.29 -5.83
C LYS A 80 17.82 21.62 -6.92
N ALA A 81 17.67 20.76 -7.93
CA ALA A 81 16.70 20.97 -9.00
C ALA A 81 15.25 20.96 -8.50
N GLN A 82 14.94 20.12 -7.51
CA GLN A 82 13.62 20.13 -6.85
C GLN A 82 13.38 21.40 -6.05
N ASP A 83 14.40 21.94 -5.38
CA ASP A 83 14.31 23.16 -4.60
C ASP A 83 14.11 24.39 -5.50
N GLU A 84 14.95 24.52 -6.53
CA GLU A 84 14.84 25.58 -7.55
C GLU A 84 13.48 25.54 -8.27
N ALA A 85 12.96 24.35 -8.55
CA ALA A 85 11.63 24.22 -9.15
C ALA A 85 10.53 24.68 -8.18
N LYS A 86 10.60 24.27 -6.90
CA LYS A 86 9.64 24.70 -5.88
C LYS A 86 9.66 26.20 -5.67
N GLU A 87 10.84 26.82 -5.61
CA GLU A 87 11.00 28.26 -5.48
C GLU A 87 10.32 29.00 -6.63
N LYS A 88 10.61 28.60 -7.88
CA LYS A 88 9.91 29.14 -9.07
C LYS A 88 8.40 28.99 -8.99
N LEU A 89 7.90 27.84 -8.53
CA LEU A 89 6.47 27.64 -8.35
C LEU A 89 5.90 28.57 -7.27
N CYS A 90 6.61 28.78 -6.16
CA CYS A 90 6.20 29.73 -5.13
C CYS A 90 6.15 31.16 -5.68
N ASP A 91 7.17 31.58 -6.41
CA ASP A 91 7.22 32.90 -7.04
C ASP A 91 6.05 33.11 -8.03
N GLU A 92 5.75 32.11 -8.86
CA GLU A 92 4.61 32.14 -9.77
C GLU A 92 3.26 32.24 -9.03
N LEU A 93 3.12 31.60 -7.87
CA LEU A 93 1.90 31.64 -7.07
C LEU A 93 1.73 32.94 -6.28
N LEU A 94 2.82 33.64 -5.97
CA LEU A 94 2.81 34.94 -5.30
C LEU A 94 2.49 36.10 -6.26
N LYS A 95 2.60 35.89 -7.57
CA LYS A 95 2.24 36.90 -8.57
C LYS A 95 0.73 37.15 -8.57
N PRO A 96 0.27 38.42 -8.57
CA PRO A 96 -1.16 38.77 -8.62
C PRO A 96 -1.89 38.34 -9.90
N GLU A 97 -1.15 37.94 -10.93
CA GLU A 97 -1.68 37.73 -12.29
C GLU A 97 -2.63 36.53 -12.40
N GLU A 98 -2.52 35.51 -11.53
CA GLU A 98 -3.34 34.29 -11.65
C GLU A 98 -3.70 33.63 -10.28
N PRO A 99 -4.57 34.27 -9.46
CA PRO A 99 -4.96 33.74 -8.15
C PRO A 99 -5.65 32.37 -8.23
N HIS A 100 -6.20 31.98 -9.38
CA HIS A 100 -6.87 30.69 -9.57
C HIS A 100 -5.91 29.47 -9.60
N LYS A 101 -4.61 29.67 -9.87
CA LYS A 101 -3.60 28.59 -9.92
C LYS A 101 -3.44 27.89 -8.56
N ILE A 102 -3.44 28.63 -7.45
CA ILE A 102 -3.30 28.05 -6.11
C ILE A 102 -4.52 27.18 -5.75
N PHE A 103 -5.73 27.63 -6.10
CA PHE A 103 -6.96 26.86 -5.91
C PHE A 103 -6.96 25.58 -6.73
N LYS A 104 -6.44 25.62 -7.97
CA LYS A 104 -6.26 24.42 -8.81
C LYS A 104 -5.30 23.40 -8.21
N ILE A 105 -4.15 23.86 -7.67
CA ILE A 105 -3.18 22.99 -6.98
C ILE A 105 -3.80 22.40 -5.71
N ALA A 106 -4.51 23.19 -4.91
CA ALA A 106 -5.20 22.74 -3.72
C ALA A 106 -6.26 21.68 -4.03
N ALA A 107 -7.08 21.89 -5.07
CA ALA A 107 -8.05 20.92 -5.56
C ALA A 107 -7.38 19.60 -6.00
N GLN A 108 -6.25 19.69 -6.72
CA GLN A 108 -5.50 18.51 -7.13
C GLN A 108 -4.90 17.74 -5.94
N ARG A 109 -4.41 18.44 -4.90
CA ARG A 109 -3.93 17.82 -3.66
C ARG A 109 -5.06 17.12 -2.91
N ARG A 110 -6.22 17.79 -2.78
CA ARG A 110 -7.43 17.21 -2.18
C ARG A 110 -7.85 15.93 -2.90
N GLU A 111 -7.83 15.93 -4.23
CA GLU A 111 -8.15 14.74 -5.03
C GLU A 111 -7.14 13.61 -4.81
N ARG A 112 -5.84 13.93 -4.70
CA ARG A 112 -4.78 12.93 -4.43
C ARG A 112 -4.85 12.34 -3.03
N ALA A 113 -5.31 13.11 -2.04
CA ALA A 113 -5.42 12.70 -0.63
C ALA A 113 -6.63 11.77 -0.36
N LYS A 114 -7.53 11.58 -1.33
CA LYS A 114 -8.62 10.62 -1.21
C LYS A 114 -8.04 9.20 -1.09
N ALA A 115 -8.22 8.58 0.08
CA ALA A 115 -7.75 7.23 0.39
C ALA A 115 -8.35 6.17 -0.54
N ILE A 116 -9.60 6.39 -0.95
CA ILE A 116 -10.32 5.56 -1.91
C ILE A 116 -10.54 6.41 -3.15
N ARG A 117 -9.91 6.04 -4.26
CA ARG A 117 -10.29 6.55 -5.57
C ARG A 117 -11.46 5.70 -6.03
N ALA A 118 -12.61 6.33 -6.29
CA ALA A 118 -13.76 5.62 -6.81
C ALA A 118 -13.31 4.78 -8.03
N PRO A 119 -13.66 3.49 -8.08
CA PRO A 119 -13.33 2.66 -9.23
C PRO A 119 -13.94 3.33 -10.46
N LYS A 120 -13.09 3.68 -11.45
CA LYS A 120 -13.55 4.33 -12.69
C LYS A 120 -14.32 3.37 -13.59
N TYR A 121 -14.17 2.07 -13.32
CA TYR A 121 -14.76 0.99 -14.07
C TYR A 121 -14.90 -0.23 -13.17
N ILE A 122 -15.93 -1.02 -13.41
CA ILE A 122 -16.13 -2.33 -12.79
C ILE A 122 -16.60 -3.30 -13.88
N GLU A 123 -16.16 -4.55 -13.81
CA GLU A 123 -16.58 -5.60 -14.74
C GLU A 123 -17.86 -6.26 -14.22
N ASP A 124 -18.85 -6.44 -15.10
CA ASP A 124 -20.04 -7.22 -14.77
C ASP A 124 -19.76 -8.73 -14.81
N GLU A 125 -20.75 -9.55 -14.46
CA GLU A 125 -20.58 -11.01 -14.46
C GLU A 125 -20.34 -11.62 -15.85
N ASN A 126 -20.67 -10.87 -16.92
CA ASN A 126 -20.50 -11.29 -18.31
C ASN A 126 -19.20 -10.76 -18.94
N GLY A 127 -18.32 -10.16 -18.13
CA GLY A 127 -17.04 -9.62 -18.58
C GLY A 127 -17.11 -8.24 -19.23
N LYS A 128 -18.24 -7.53 -19.11
CA LYS A 128 -18.44 -6.20 -19.72
C LYS A 128 -18.05 -5.10 -18.74
N LEU A 129 -17.25 -4.16 -19.23
CA LEU A 129 -16.77 -3.03 -18.44
C LEU A 129 -17.85 -1.95 -18.29
N MET A 130 -18.34 -1.74 -17.07
CA MET A 130 -19.27 -0.67 -16.71
C MET A 130 -18.49 0.58 -16.29
N THR A 131 -18.86 1.74 -16.84
CA THR A 131 -18.15 3.03 -16.63
C THR A 131 -19.05 4.15 -16.08
N LYS A 132 -20.37 3.94 -16.05
CA LYS A 132 -21.31 4.89 -15.44
C LYS A 132 -21.39 4.67 -13.94
N GLU A 133 -21.49 5.76 -13.17
CA GLU A 133 -21.51 5.71 -11.71
C GLU A 133 -22.74 4.95 -11.17
N SER A 134 -23.91 5.14 -11.78
CA SER A 134 -25.14 4.39 -11.47
C SER A 134 -24.94 2.87 -11.59
N ASP A 135 -24.26 2.46 -12.67
CA ASP A 135 -24.07 1.07 -13.04
C ASP A 135 -23.01 0.42 -12.13
N ILE A 136 -21.95 1.16 -11.80
CA ILE A 136 -20.93 0.74 -10.84
C ILE A 136 -21.55 0.53 -9.46
N CYS A 137 -22.36 1.47 -8.97
CA CYS A 137 -23.06 1.33 -7.70
C CYS A 137 -24.01 0.12 -7.69
N LYS A 138 -24.75 -0.10 -8.79
CA LYS A 138 -25.64 -1.25 -8.93
C LYS A 138 -24.86 -2.57 -8.88
N ARG A 139 -23.75 -2.66 -9.63
CA ARG A 139 -22.87 -3.83 -9.63
C ARG A 139 -22.27 -4.13 -8.27
N TRP A 140 -21.86 -3.10 -7.52
CA TRP A 140 -21.38 -3.24 -6.14
C TRP A 140 -22.48 -3.78 -5.22
N LYS A 141 -23.71 -3.28 -5.35
CA LYS A 141 -24.86 -3.78 -4.60
C LYS A 141 -25.09 -5.26 -4.90
N GLU A 142 -25.19 -5.62 -6.18
CA GLU A 142 -25.37 -7.01 -6.63
C GLU A 142 -24.24 -7.92 -6.13
N TYR A 143 -22.97 -7.47 -6.20
CA TYR A 143 -21.82 -8.21 -5.70
C TYR A 143 -21.92 -8.50 -4.20
N TYR A 144 -22.23 -7.49 -3.38
CA TYR A 144 -22.33 -7.67 -1.93
C TYR A 144 -23.59 -8.44 -1.53
N GLU A 145 -24.70 -8.25 -2.23
CA GLU A 145 -25.92 -9.03 -2.03
C GLU A 145 -25.66 -10.51 -2.31
N LYS A 146 -24.91 -10.82 -3.38
CA LYS A 146 -24.42 -12.16 -3.67
C LYS A 146 -23.45 -12.65 -2.59
N LEU A 147 -22.40 -11.89 -2.28
CA LEU A 147 -21.35 -12.28 -1.33
C LEU A 147 -21.88 -12.53 0.09
N LEU A 148 -22.88 -11.76 0.51
CA LEU A 148 -23.45 -11.84 1.86
C LEU A 148 -24.60 -12.85 1.95
N ASN A 149 -25.35 -13.10 0.87
CA ASN A 149 -26.54 -13.97 0.89
C ASN A 149 -26.33 -15.32 0.18
N GLU A 150 -25.47 -15.41 -0.83
CA GLU A 150 -25.07 -16.68 -1.43
C GLU A 150 -23.96 -17.30 -0.57
N GLY A 151 -24.39 -18.14 0.38
CA GLY A 151 -23.61 -19.32 0.72
C GLY A 151 -22.24 -19.09 1.38
N ASN A 152 -22.13 -18.16 2.32
CA ASN A 152 -21.34 -18.44 3.52
C ASN A 152 -22.10 -19.41 4.45
N LEU A 153 -22.69 -20.45 3.87
CA LEU A 153 -22.68 -21.75 4.51
C LEU A 153 -21.20 -22.11 4.56
N LYS A 154 -20.48 -21.56 5.56
CA LYS A 154 -19.39 -22.33 6.15
C LYS A 154 -19.96 -23.72 6.23
N LYS A 155 -19.32 -24.69 5.59
CA LYS A 155 -19.42 -26.06 6.08
C LYS A 155 -19.08 -25.91 7.55
N THR A 156 -20.09 -25.74 8.38
CA THR A 156 -19.98 -25.88 9.82
C THR A 156 -19.33 -27.24 9.91
N SER A 157 -18.04 -27.22 10.24
CA SER A 157 -17.27 -28.43 10.43
C SER A 157 -18.07 -29.20 11.46
N ASN A 158 -18.72 -30.24 10.94
CA ASN A 158 -19.52 -31.22 11.63
C ASN A 158 -20.80 -30.69 12.30
N ASN A 159 -21.82 -31.53 12.21
CA ASN A 159 -22.93 -31.63 13.15
C ASN A 159 -22.39 -31.97 14.56
N GLU A 160 -21.48 -31.19 15.11
CA GLU A 160 -21.26 -31.22 16.55
C GLU A 160 -22.40 -30.42 17.15
N LYS A 161 -23.30 -31.15 17.83
CA LYS A 161 -24.22 -30.54 18.80
C LYS A 161 -23.39 -29.56 19.64
N PRO A 162 -23.92 -28.37 20.00
CA PRO A 162 -23.23 -27.51 20.95
C PRO A 162 -22.82 -28.39 22.13
N ARG A 163 -21.53 -28.42 22.48
CA ARG A 163 -21.09 -29.11 23.70
C ARG A 163 -21.66 -28.33 24.87
N PHE A 164 -22.91 -28.61 25.22
CA PHE A 164 -23.47 -28.27 26.51
C PHE A 164 -22.87 -29.26 27.51
N GLY A 165 -21.64 -28.98 27.90
CA GLY A 165 -20.97 -29.60 29.04
C GLY A 165 -20.57 -28.51 30.03
N PRO A 166 -20.23 -28.87 31.27
CA PRO A 166 -19.58 -27.94 32.19
C PRO A 166 -18.37 -27.32 31.48
N ILE A 167 -18.25 -25.99 31.50
CA ILE A 167 -17.03 -25.33 31.05
C ILE A 167 -15.96 -25.73 32.07
N GLU A 168 -14.94 -26.46 31.62
CA GLU A 168 -13.82 -26.82 32.49
C GLU A 168 -13.10 -25.55 32.94
N ALA A 169 -12.69 -25.51 34.22
CA ALA A 169 -11.94 -24.39 34.75
C ALA A 169 -10.60 -24.30 34.01
N ILE A 170 -10.24 -23.08 33.60
CA ILE A 170 -8.94 -22.77 33.03
C ILE A 170 -7.88 -23.07 34.07
N THR A 171 -6.88 -23.85 33.69
CA THR A 171 -5.77 -24.25 34.57
C THR A 171 -4.62 -23.25 34.55
N LEU A 172 -3.81 -23.22 35.60
CA LEU A 172 -2.66 -22.31 35.68
C LEU A 172 -1.63 -22.61 34.58
N GLU A 173 -1.43 -23.89 34.24
CA GLU A 173 -0.51 -24.34 33.21
C GLU A 173 -0.90 -23.82 31.82
N GLU A 174 -2.19 -23.77 31.52
CA GLU A 174 -2.72 -23.20 30.26
C GLU A 174 -2.43 -21.70 30.19
N VAL A 175 -2.67 -20.96 31.27
CA VAL A 175 -2.38 -19.52 31.34
C VAL A 175 -0.88 -19.26 31.17
N VAL A 176 -0.03 -20.02 31.86
CA VAL A 176 1.44 -19.91 31.72
C VAL A 176 1.87 -20.16 30.28
N THR A 177 1.32 -21.19 29.63
CA THR A 177 1.65 -21.55 28.24
C THR A 177 1.18 -20.49 27.25
N ALA A 178 -0.03 -19.95 27.43
CA ALA A 178 -0.61 -18.89 26.61
C ALA A 178 0.19 -17.57 26.73
N VAL A 179 0.54 -17.16 27.95
CA VAL A 179 1.36 -15.97 28.19
C VAL A 179 2.74 -16.13 27.54
N LYS A 180 3.37 -17.30 27.66
CA LYS A 180 4.68 -17.59 27.04
C LYS A 180 4.63 -17.49 25.52
N THR A 181 3.59 -18.04 24.89
CA THR A 181 3.42 -18.09 23.43
C THR A 181 2.91 -16.80 22.80
N SER A 182 2.36 -15.86 23.60
CA SER A 182 1.88 -14.57 23.10
C SER A 182 2.99 -13.77 22.37
N LYS A 183 2.64 -13.02 21.33
CA LYS A 183 3.62 -12.26 20.53
C LYS A 183 3.88 -10.89 21.16
N LYS A 184 5.15 -10.45 21.10
CA LYS A 184 5.59 -9.11 21.52
C LYS A 184 5.29 -8.06 20.42
N GLY A 185 5.13 -6.80 20.80
CA GLY A 185 4.97 -5.65 19.91
C GLY A 185 3.63 -5.64 19.16
N LYS A 186 2.58 -6.19 19.77
CA LYS A 186 1.21 -6.12 19.23
C LYS A 186 0.50 -4.88 19.75
N ALA A 187 -0.47 -4.38 18.97
CA ALA A 187 -1.32 -3.28 19.40
C ALA A 187 -2.09 -3.69 20.66
N VAL A 188 -2.17 -2.79 21.63
CA VAL A 188 -2.89 -3.00 22.89
C VAL A 188 -4.40 -2.97 22.66
N GLY A 189 -5.13 -3.72 23.49
CA GLY A 189 -6.59 -3.73 23.49
C GLY A 189 -7.18 -2.48 24.17
N PRO A 190 -8.52 -2.43 24.34
CA PRO A 190 -9.19 -1.35 25.07
C PRO A 190 -8.75 -1.21 26.52
N ASP A 191 -8.21 -2.29 27.11
CA ASP A 191 -7.59 -2.33 28.44
C ASP A 191 -6.25 -1.57 28.50
N GLN A 192 -5.64 -1.26 27.34
CA GLN A 192 -4.33 -0.63 27.20
C GLN A 192 -3.19 -1.44 27.84
N ILE A 193 -3.39 -2.75 28.06
CA ILE A 193 -2.38 -3.63 28.67
C ILE A 193 -1.61 -4.39 27.56
N PRO A 194 -0.28 -4.22 27.46
CA PRO A 194 0.52 -4.96 26.49
C PRO A 194 0.74 -6.42 26.92
N SER A 195 0.93 -7.33 25.96
CA SER A 195 1.20 -8.75 26.26
C SER A 195 2.51 -8.94 27.04
N GLU A 196 3.44 -8.00 26.90
CA GLU A 196 4.68 -7.93 27.66
C GLU A 196 4.46 -7.78 29.17
N PHE A 197 3.40 -7.09 29.59
CA PHE A 197 3.07 -6.93 31.00
C PHE A 197 2.88 -8.30 31.66
N TRP A 198 2.03 -9.14 31.07
CA TRP A 198 1.77 -10.50 31.55
C TRP A 198 2.99 -11.41 31.49
N LYS A 199 3.91 -11.19 30.55
CA LYS A 199 5.19 -11.93 30.48
C LYS A 199 6.16 -11.54 31.59
N MET A 200 6.08 -10.31 32.10
CA MET A 200 6.91 -9.80 33.20
C MET A 200 6.34 -10.15 34.57
N CYS A 201 5.04 -10.43 34.66
CA CYS A 201 4.42 -10.88 35.90
C CYS A 201 5.05 -12.18 36.41
N ASP A 202 5.28 -12.18 37.72
CA ASP A 202 5.67 -13.33 38.51
C ASP A 202 4.50 -14.31 38.66
N GLU A 203 4.72 -15.35 39.45
CA GLU A 203 3.75 -16.43 39.68
C GLU A 203 2.43 -15.90 40.26
N ILE A 204 2.49 -14.91 41.14
CA ILE A 204 1.33 -14.27 41.76
C ILE A 204 0.44 -13.60 40.70
N GLY A 205 1.04 -12.85 39.77
CA GLY A 205 0.29 -12.22 38.69
C GLY A 205 -0.37 -13.22 37.74
N ARG A 206 0.21 -14.42 37.56
CA ARG A 206 -0.36 -15.49 36.73
C ARG A 206 -1.50 -16.22 37.43
N ILE A 207 -1.41 -16.42 38.74
CA ILE A 207 -2.51 -16.95 39.56
C ILE A 207 -3.69 -16.00 39.49
N TRP A 208 -3.46 -14.71 39.69
CA TRP A 208 -4.52 -13.71 39.61
C TRP A 208 -5.19 -13.64 38.24
N LEU A 209 -4.42 -13.74 37.15
CA LEU A 209 -4.96 -13.82 35.80
C LEU A 209 -5.81 -15.07 35.60
N CYS A 210 -5.40 -16.22 36.13
CA CYS A 210 -6.14 -17.46 36.07
C CYS A 210 -7.48 -17.36 36.82
N GLU A 211 -7.47 -16.80 38.03
CA GLU A 211 -8.68 -16.57 38.83
C GLU A 211 -9.64 -15.60 38.12
N LEU A 212 -9.12 -14.51 37.55
CA LEU A 212 -9.91 -13.55 36.80
C LEU A 212 -10.60 -14.19 35.59
N LEU A 213 -9.88 -15.00 34.82
CA LEU A 213 -10.42 -15.66 33.64
C LEU A 213 -11.49 -16.69 34.02
N ASN A 214 -11.29 -17.45 35.09
CA ASN A 214 -12.30 -18.38 35.59
C ASN A 214 -13.56 -17.66 36.09
N LYS A 215 -13.40 -16.50 36.75
CA LYS A 215 -14.54 -15.66 37.16
C LYS A 215 -15.35 -15.09 35.99
N MET A 216 -14.75 -14.95 34.81
CA MET A 216 -15.49 -14.54 33.60
C MET A 216 -16.24 -15.70 32.93
N LEU A 217 -15.93 -16.94 33.30
CA LEU A 217 -16.60 -18.14 32.80
C LEU A 217 -17.79 -18.56 33.68
N GLU A 218 -17.86 -18.06 34.92
CA GLU A 218 -19.03 -18.11 35.81
C GLU A 218 -20.13 -17.15 35.36
#